data_AF-A0A1W9JY90-F1
#
_entry.id   AF-A0A1W9JY90-F1
#
_cell.length_a   1.000
_cell.length_b   1.000
_cell.length_c   1.000
_cell.angle_alpha   90.00
_cell.angle_beta   90.00
_cell.angle_gamma   90.00
#
_symmetry.space_group_name_H-M   'P 1'
#
loop_
_entity.id
_entity.type
_entity.pdbx_description
1 polymer ?
#
loop_
_entity_poly.entity_id
_entity_poly.type
_entity_poly.pdbx_seq_one_letter_code
_entity_poly.pdbx_strand_id
1 'polypeptide(L)'
;MRITIKYEAAWQNSFLDGSNNEPLPKGGRGFIGSMTNLSKRDGDKYPNFVQREISKDTVMGILNRLIGDQRKLYQSRQSQNYFFSDLEKQITFENIHDRFKPVNTEMVYIRNITGSTDQNSFTGMIKGNHPVFTSPYSPEFWGVLWLSSEQLFEFIKCESFCVDLKSHVQLDPVTVLNQSNELNSLKPIDANEAIIEIIGILEKKFTAENYVESSGKVKLIRLYAAALYIQFYRLSTRFNMDEACNRRGPNVYVYGYSKRGFNGSRDFMKNFITGDEKRIWGNPYLLKEKRSGEGEITLLLTKANGTLNILLDVPEETAAQIQNLIEAAGVSSFYLGKKGLAYVETIRL
;
A
#
# COMPACT_ATOMS: atom_id res chain seq x y z
N MET A 1 -46.03 -8.43 -5.15
CA MET A 1 -45.11 -8.05 -6.25
C MET A 1 -43.77 -8.80 -6.18
N ARG A 2 -43.25 -9.23 -7.34
CA ARG A 2 -41.91 -9.80 -7.52
C ARG A 2 -41.17 -9.13 -8.69
N ILE A 3 -39.94 -8.68 -8.44
CA ILE A 3 -39.02 -8.14 -9.45
C ILE A 3 -37.85 -9.13 -9.60
N THR A 4 -37.68 -9.69 -10.79
CA THR A 4 -36.61 -10.64 -11.11
C THR A 4 -35.51 -9.92 -11.89
N ILE A 5 -34.29 -9.93 -11.35
CA ILE A 5 -33.10 -9.29 -11.93
C ILE A 5 -32.09 -10.37 -12.29
N LYS A 6 -31.66 -10.38 -13.56
CA LYS A 6 -30.52 -11.21 -13.97
C LYS A 6 -29.24 -10.41 -13.88
N TYR A 7 -28.16 -11.06 -13.45
CA TYR A 7 -26.85 -10.44 -13.37
C TYR A 7 -25.71 -11.37 -13.80
N GLU A 8 -24.67 -10.77 -14.37
CA GLU A 8 -23.47 -11.43 -14.85
C GLU A 8 -22.21 -10.65 -14.43
N ALA A 9 -21.13 -11.39 -14.15
CA ALA A 9 -19.80 -10.88 -13.85
C ALA A 9 -19.73 -9.84 -12.71
N ALA A 10 -20.60 -9.96 -11.70
CA ALA A 10 -20.65 -9.06 -10.54
C ALA A 10 -19.49 -9.37 -9.57
N TRP A 11 -18.73 -8.35 -9.16
CA TRP A 11 -17.62 -8.51 -8.23
C TRP A 11 -18.12 -8.53 -6.78
N GLN A 12 -17.69 -9.53 -6.03
CA GLN A 12 -18.10 -9.78 -4.64
C GLN A 12 -17.01 -9.36 -3.64
N ASN A 13 -16.23 -8.30 -3.95
CA ASN A 13 -15.17 -7.80 -3.06
C ASN A 13 -15.15 -6.27 -2.91
N SER A 14 -14.74 -5.80 -1.74
CA SER A 14 -14.43 -4.39 -1.48
C SER A 14 -12.92 -4.17 -1.32
N PHE A 15 -12.45 -3.00 -1.76
CA PHE A 15 -11.02 -2.60 -1.67
C PHE A 15 -10.85 -1.26 -0.95
N LEU A 16 -11.94 -0.77 -0.35
CA LEU A 16 -12.01 0.49 0.34
C LEU A 16 -12.43 0.23 1.79
N ASP A 17 -11.85 1.00 2.70
CA ASP A 17 -12.27 1.07 4.10
C ASP A 17 -13.56 1.89 4.27
N GLY A 18 -14.00 2.03 5.53
CA GLY A 18 -15.18 2.82 5.90
C GLY A 18 -16.50 2.26 5.35
N SER A 19 -17.52 3.13 5.27
CA SER A 19 -18.85 2.77 4.79
C SER A 19 -19.22 3.51 3.50
N ASN A 20 -20.15 2.93 2.73
CA ASN A 20 -20.83 3.63 1.63
C ASN A 20 -22.21 4.19 2.06
N ASN A 21 -22.59 3.95 3.32
CA ASN A 21 -23.85 4.41 3.92
C ASN A 21 -23.69 5.70 4.72
N GLU A 22 -22.60 6.44 4.48
CA GLU A 22 -22.30 7.71 5.15
C GLU A 22 -21.66 8.70 4.15
N PRO A 23 -21.62 10.00 4.48
CA PRO A 23 -20.92 10.99 3.67
C PRO A 23 -19.46 10.61 3.44
N LEU A 24 -18.96 10.85 2.22
CA LEU A 24 -17.57 10.57 1.90
C LEU A 24 -16.65 11.53 2.69
N PRO A 25 -15.55 11.03 3.28
CA PRO A 25 -14.53 11.91 3.85
C PRO A 25 -13.94 12.85 2.79
N LYS A 26 -13.44 14.02 3.20
CA LYS A 26 -12.85 15.02 2.29
C LYS A 26 -11.72 14.46 1.41
N GLY A 27 -10.91 13.55 1.97
CA GLY A 27 -9.80 12.88 1.26
C GLY A 27 -10.22 11.62 0.49
N GLY A 28 -11.51 11.30 0.43
CA GLY A 28 -12.00 10.01 -0.05
C GLY A 28 -11.83 8.89 0.99
N ARG A 29 -12.13 7.66 0.57
CA ARG A 29 -11.94 6.45 1.38
C ARG A 29 -10.54 5.87 1.16
N GLY A 30 -9.96 5.27 2.19
CA GLY A 30 -8.66 4.62 2.12
C GLY A 30 -8.69 3.38 1.23
N PHE A 31 -7.67 3.23 0.38
CA PHE A 31 -7.48 2.03 -0.44
C PHE A 31 -6.72 0.96 0.34
N ILE A 32 -7.38 -0.19 0.55
CA ILE A 32 -6.86 -1.33 1.32
C ILE A 32 -6.55 -2.56 0.45
N GLY A 33 -6.61 -2.42 -0.88
CA GLY A 33 -6.41 -3.52 -1.82
C GLY A 33 -4.95 -3.82 -2.20
N SER A 34 -3.96 -3.15 -1.61
CA SER A 34 -2.55 -3.47 -1.86
C SER A 34 -2.17 -4.80 -1.22
N MET A 35 -1.27 -5.57 -1.83
CA MET A 35 -0.85 -6.88 -1.29
C MET A 35 -0.38 -6.78 0.17
N THR A 36 0.38 -5.74 0.53
CA THR A 36 0.81 -5.49 1.91
C THR A 36 -0.37 -5.23 2.85
N ASN A 37 -1.40 -4.49 2.43
CA ASN A 37 -2.58 -4.27 3.24
C ASN A 37 -3.43 -5.55 3.37
N LEU A 38 -3.58 -6.32 2.28
CA LEU A 38 -4.31 -7.59 2.29
C LEU A 38 -3.67 -8.61 3.24
N SER A 39 -2.34 -8.65 3.32
CA SER A 39 -1.61 -9.55 4.21
C SER A 39 -1.60 -9.14 5.69
N LYS A 40 -2.16 -7.97 6.06
CA LYS A 40 -2.27 -7.58 7.46
C LYS A 40 -3.22 -8.52 8.18
N ARG A 41 -2.76 -9.08 9.30
CA ARG A 41 -3.53 -9.97 10.17
C ARG A 41 -4.07 -9.23 11.39
N ASP A 42 -5.25 -9.65 11.82
CA ASP A 42 -5.83 -9.34 13.12
C ASP A 42 -6.30 -10.67 13.73
N GLY A 43 -5.50 -11.21 14.65
CA GLY A 43 -5.58 -12.61 15.05
C GLY A 43 -5.43 -13.56 13.84
N ASP A 44 -6.40 -14.44 13.67
CA ASP A 44 -6.48 -15.40 12.54
C ASP A 44 -7.20 -14.84 11.31
N LYS A 45 -7.55 -13.55 11.30
CA LYS A 45 -8.34 -12.93 10.21
C LYS A 45 -7.51 -11.97 9.38
N TYR A 46 -7.96 -11.76 8.13
CA TYR A 46 -7.44 -10.77 7.20
C TYR A 46 -8.49 -9.68 6.97
N PRO A 47 -8.59 -8.67 7.85
CA PRO A 47 -9.69 -7.70 7.84
C PRO A 47 -9.79 -6.91 6.52
N ASN A 48 -8.68 -6.80 5.77
CA ASN A 48 -8.64 -6.07 4.52
C ASN A 48 -9.03 -6.90 3.30
N PHE A 49 -9.12 -8.23 3.43
CA PHE A 49 -9.68 -9.09 2.37
C PHE A 49 -11.21 -9.14 2.54
N VAL A 50 -11.90 -8.14 2.00
CA VAL A 50 -13.34 -7.97 2.23
C VAL A 50 -14.13 -8.64 1.12
N GLN A 51 -14.73 -9.79 1.42
CA GLN A 51 -15.78 -10.39 0.60
C GLN A 51 -17.13 -9.72 0.92
N ARG A 52 -17.97 -9.54 -0.09
CA ARG A 52 -19.29 -8.93 0.01
C ARG A 52 -20.31 -9.89 -0.58
N GLU A 53 -21.48 -9.91 0.03
CA GLU A 53 -22.66 -10.59 -0.48
C GLU A 53 -23.75 -9.56 -0.78
N ILE A 54 -24.78 -9.97 -1.52
CA ILE A 54 -25.96 -9.13 -1.73
C ILE A 54 -26.67 -8.98 -0.38
N SER A 55 -26.71 -7.75 0.12
CA SER A 55 -27.39 -7.40 1.36
C SER A 55 -28.69 -6.65 1.08
N LYS A 56 -29.44 -6.39 2.15
CA LYS A 56 -30.61 -5.51 2.12
C LYS A 56 -30.28 -4.14 1.53
N ASP A 57 -29.14 -3.55 1.87
CA ASP A 57 -28.71 -2.26 1.31
C ASP A 57 -28.49 -2.33 -0.19
N THR A 58 -27.90 -3.43 -0.70
CA THR A 58 -27.74 -3.65 -2.14
C THR A 58 -29.11 -3.64 -2.83
N VAL A 59 -30.08 -4.37 -2.28
CA VAL A 59 -31.45 -4.45 -2.81
C VAL A 59 -32.17 -3.10 -2.76
N MET A 60 -32.10 -2.38 -1.65
CA MET A 60 -32.72 -1.06 -1.54
C MET A 60 -32.07 -0.03 -2.46
N GLY A 61 -30.75 -0.10 -2.66
CA GLY A 61 -30.05 0.73 -3.65
C GLY A 61 -30.55 0.47 -5.07
N ILE A 62 -30.80 -0.78 -5.43
CA ILE A 62 -31.39 -1.15 -6.73
C ILE A 62 -32.81 -0.61 -6.87
N LEU A 63 -33.67 -0.82 -5.88
CA LEU A 63 -35.06 -0.35 -5.95
C LEU A 63 -35.13 1.18 -6.10
N ASN A 64 -34.32 1.92 -5.34
CA ASN A 64 -34.18 3.37 -5.49
C ASN A 64 -33.67 3.75 -6.89
N ARG A 65 -32.67 3.02 -7.40
CA ARG A 65 -32.13 3.25 -8.75
C ARG A 65 -33.18 3.00 -9.83
N LEU A 66 -34.02 1.96 -9.69
CA LEU A 66 -35.04 1.57 -10.65
C LEU A 66 -36.18 2.59 -10.75
N ILE A 67 -36.55 3.25 -9.65
CA ILE A 67 -37.53 4.36 -9.66
C ILE A 67 -36.88 5.72 -10.01
N GLY A 68 -35.61 5.73 -10.40
CA GLY A 68 -34.91 6.92 -10.89
C GLY A 68 -34.25 7.81 -9.83
N ASP A 69 -34.16 7.39 -8.56
CA ASP A 69 -33.46 8.18 -7.54
C ASP A 69 -31.96 8.29 -7.87
N GLN A 70 -31.46 9.53 -7.95
CA GLN A 70 -30.07 9.85 -8.27
C GLN A 70 -29.21 10.06 -7.02
N ARG A 71 -29.83 10.10 -5.84
CA ARG A 71 -29.12 10.27 -4.56
C ARG A 71 -28.47 8.96 -4.14
N LYS A 72 -27.50 9.04 -3.23
CA LYS A 72 -26.98 7.84 -2.56
C LYS A 72 -28.05 7.28 -1.62
N LEU A 73 -28.10 5.96 -1.47
CA LEU A 73 -29.09 5.28 -0.63
C LEU A 73 -29.21 5.88 0.78
N TYR A 74 -28.08 6.21 1.43
CA TYR A 74 -28.12 6.81 2.78
C TYR A 74 -28.80 8.19 2.79
N GLN A 75 -28.65 8.97 1.72
CA GLN A 75 -29.31 10.27 1.57
C GLN A 75 -30.80 10.08 1.32
N SER A 76 -31.17 9.09 0.49
CA SER A 76 -32.57 8.74 0.25
C SER A 76 -33.26 8.34 1.55
N ARG A 77 -32.64 7.48 2.37
CA ARG A 77 -33.17 7.06 3.69
C ARG A 77 -33.31 8.21 4.70
N GLN A 78 -32.51 9.26 4.57
CA GLN A 78 -32.58 10.45 5.44
C GLN A 78 -33.60 11.49 4.95
N SER A 79 -34.15 11.31 3.76
CA SER A 79 -35.15 12.20 3.18
C SER A 79 -36.49 12.05 3.89
N GLN A 80 -37.16 13.16 4.19
CA GLN A 80 -38.50 13.14 4.80
C GLN A 80 -39.51 12.37 3.93
N ASN A 81 -39.42 12.53 2.61
CA ASN A 81 -40.31 11.87 1.64
C ASN A 81 -39.65 10.63 1.00
N TYR A 82 -38.97 9.80 1.80
CA TYR A 82 -38.37 8.56 1.29
C TYR A 82 -39.45 7.55 0.90
N PHE A 83 -39.62 7.31 -0.41
CA PHE A 83 -40.70 6.48 -0.95
C PHE A 83 -40.79 5.08 -0.31
N PHE A 84 -39.65 4.45 -0.02
CA PHE A 84 -39.62 3.10 0.56
C PHE A 84 -39.58 3.09 2.10
N SER A 85 -39.76 4.21 2.81
CA SER A 85 -39.62 4.27 4.27
C SER A 85 -40.43 3.20 5.01
N ASP A 86 -41.70 3.05 4.61
CA ASP A 86 -42.66 2.17 5.29
C ASP A 86 -42.69 0.76 4.65
N LEU A 87 -42.17 0.65 3.44
CA LEU A 87 -42.13 -0.59 2.66
C LEU A 87 -40.84 -1.39 2.90
N GLU A 88 -39.76 -0.75 3.37
CA GLU A 88 -38.44 -1.39 3.47
C GLU A 88 -38.47 -2.68 4.31
N LYS A 89 -39.30 -2.75 5.35
CA LYS A 89 -39.46 -3.95 6.19
C LYS A 89 -40.20 -5.11 5.50
N GLN A 90 -41.04 -4.80 4.52
CA GLN A 90 -41.88 -5.76 3.79
C GLN A 90 -41.17 -6.33 2.55
N ILE A 91 -39.97 -5.82 2.25
CA ILE A 91 -39.17 -6.25 1.12
C ILE A 91 -38.23 -7.38 1.57
N THR A 92 -38.28 -8.52 0.89
CA THR A 92 -37.32 -9.62 1.06
C THR A 92 -36.66 -9.93 -0.28
N PHE A 93 -35.62 -10.75 -0.28
CA PHE A 93 -34.95 -11.13 -1.52
C PHE A 93 -34.34 -12.52 -1.43
N GLU A 94 -34.23 -13.15 -2.60
CA GLU A 94 -33.55 -14.42 -2.79
C GLU A 94 -32.49 -14.24 -3.89
N ASN A 95 -31.24 -14.54 -3.57
CA ASN A 95 -30.16 -14.55 -4.53
C ASN A 95 -29.86 -15.98 -4.95
N ILE A 96 -30.17 -16.31 -6.20
CA ILE A 96 -29.98 -17.63 -6.79
C ILE A 96 -28.78 -17.56 -7.74
N HIS A 97 -27.69 -18.24 -7.40
CA HIS A 97 -26.54 -18.33 -8.29
C HIS A 97 -26.85 -19.20 -9.51
N ASP A 98 -26.29 -18.80 -10.66
CA ASP A 98 -26.42 -19.57 -11.89
C ASP A 98 -25.67 -20.91 -11.75
N ARG A 99 -26.41 -22.02 -11.80
CA ARG A 99 -25.85 -23.38 -11.68
C ARG A 99 -24.96 -23.75 -12.86
N PHE A 100 -25.19 -23.15 -14.04
CA PHE A 100 -24.39 -23.38 -15.24
C PHE A 100 -23.18 -22.45 -15.33
N LYS A 101 -23.22 -21.30 -14.63
CA LYS A 101 -22.11 -20.35 -14.50
C LYS A 101 -21.73 -20.18 -13.03
N PRO A 102 -21.01 -21.17 -12.44
CA PRO A 102 -20.72 -21.17 -11.02
C PRO A 102 -19.96 -19.90 -10.60
N VAL A 103 -20.15 -19.52 -9.33
CA VAL A 103 -19.33 -18.49 -8.69
C VAL A 103 -17.88 -18.88 -8.85
N ASN A 104 -17.10 -18.04 -9.53
CA ASN A 104 -15.72 -18.30 -9.84
C ASN A 104 -14.80 -17.33 -9.10
N THR A 105 -13.54 -17.72 -9.00
CA THR A 105 -12.48 -16.88 -8.46
C THR A 105 -11.50 -16.53 -9.58
N GLU A 106 -11.04 -15.29 -9.62
CA GLU A 106 -10.13 -14.82 -10.65
C GLU A 106 -9.10 -13.83 -10.10
N MET A 107 -7.89 -13.88 -10.67
CA MET A 107 -6.87 -12.88 -10.38
C MET A 107 -7.13 -11.65 -11.24
N VAL A 108 -7.42 -10.52 -10.58
CA VAL A 108 -7.65 -9.24 -11.27
C VAL A 108 -6.57 -8.25 -10.87
N TYR A 109 -5.99 -7.57 -11.85
CA TYR A 109 -5.10 -6.43 -11.58
C TYR A 109 -5.95 -5.21 -11.21
N ILE A 110 -5.85 -4.76 -9.95
CA ILE A 110 -6.53 -3.56 -9.47
C ILE A 110 -5.57 -2.39 -9.39
N ARG A 111 -6.06 -1.19 -9.69
CA ARG A 111 -5.26 0.04 -9.65
C ARG A 111 -5.08 0.51 -8.22
N ASN A 112 -3.86 0.92 -7.90
CA ASN A 112 -3.55 1.63 -6.67
C ASN A 112 -3.52 3.13 -6.95
N ILE A 113 -4.40 3.89 -6.30
CA ILE A 113 -4.54 5.34 -6.48
C ILE A 113 -3.92 6.16 -5.35
N THR A 114 -3.29 5.51 -4.35
CA THR A 114 -2.67 6.21 -3.20
C THR A 114 -1.40 6.98 -3.56
N GLY A 115 -0.83 6.73 -4.74
CA GLY A 115 0.45 7.34 -5.16
C GLY A 115 1.67 6.72 -4.49
N SER A 116 1.55 5.53 -3.90
CA SER A 116 2.69 4.81 -3.31
C SER A 116 3.80 4.55 -4.34
N THR A 117 5.05 4.60 -3.89
CA THR A 117 6.24 4.38 -4.72
C THR A 117 6.94 3.08 -4.35
N ASP A 118 7.54 2.44 -5.35
CA ASP A 118 8.32 1.21 -5.22
C ASP A 118 9.65 1.52 -4.51
N GLN A 119 9.97 0.76 -3.47
CA GLN A 119 11.18 0.95 -2.67
C GLN A 119 12.46 0.51 -3.40
N ASN A 120 12.35 -0.35 -4.42
CA ASN A 120 13.48 -0.99 -5.08
C ASN A 120 13.68 -0.52 -6.53
N SER A 121 12.81 0.35 -7.03
CA SER A 121 12.84 0.81 -8.42
C SER A 121 12.90 2.33 -8.52
N PHE A 122 13.44 2.81 -9.63
CA PHE A 122 13.49 4.22 -10.00
C PHE A 122 13.13 4.42 -11.48
N THR A 123 12.95 5.67 -11.91
CA THR A 123 12.64 6.03 -13.30
C THR A 123 13.60 7.07 -13.85
N GLY A 124 13.72 7.15 -15.18
CA GLY A 124 14.63 8.07 -15.85
C GLY A 124 16.06 7.54 -15.94
N MET A 125 17.00 8.45 -16.24
CA MET A 125 18.42 8.15 -16.42
C MET A 125 19.20 8.37 -15.12
N ILE A 126 20.27 7.60 -14.91
CA ILE A 126 21.17 7.75 -13.76
C ILE A 126 22.15 8.90 -14.01
N LYS A 127 22.29 9.80 -13.04
CA LYS A 127 23.25 10.93 -13.02
C LYS A 127 24.60 10.45 -12.52
N GLY A 128 25.34 9.71 -13.35
CA GLY A 128 26.63 9.11 -12.97
C GLY A 128 27.73 10.11 -12.62
N ASN A 129 27.60 11.38 -13.02
CA ASN A 129 28.58 12.45 -12.81
C ASN A 129 28.24 13.39 -11.64
N HIS A 130 27.33 13.00 -10.74
CA HIS A 130 26.97 13.84 -9.59
C HIS A 130 28.21 14.16 -8.73
N PRO A 131 28.42 15.42 -8.29
CA PRO A 131 29.64 15.84 -7.60
C PRO A 131 30.01 15.00 -6.37
N VAL A 132 29.03 14.45 -5.66
CA VAL A 132 29.26 13.54 -4.53
C VAL A 132 30.08 12.29 -4.87
N PHE A 133 30.16 11.88 -6.13
CA PHE A 133 30.94 10.73 -6.59
C PHE A 133 32.23 11.13 -7.33
N THR A 134 32.35 12.38 -7.76
CA THR A 134 33.46 12.87 -8.61
C THR A 134 34.36 13.90 -7.93
N SER A 135 34.02 14.35 -6.73
CA SER A 135 34.80 15.35 -5.98
C SER A 135 36.02 14.73 -5.30
N PRO A 136 37.05 15.52 -4.94
CA PRO A 136 38.24 15.01 -4.24
C PRO A 136 37.93 14.29 -2.92
N TYR A 137 36.84 14.65 -2.23
CA TYR A 137 36.42 13.99 -0.99
C TYR A 137 35.70 12.66 -1.22
N SER A 138 35.25 12.36 -2.44
CA SER A 138 34.36 11.24 -2.74
C SER A 138 34.93 9.87 -2.32
N PRO A 139 36.22 9.55 -2.58
CA PRO A 139 36.83 8.30 -2.11
C PRO A 139 36.88 8.19 -0.59
N GLU A 140 37.29 9.24 0.12
CA GLU A 140 37.36 9.27 1.59
C GLU A 140 35.96 9.19 2.22
N PHE A 141 34.94 9.74 1.55
CA PHE A 141 33.56 9.76 2.06
C PHE A 141 32.86 8.42 1.87
N TRP A 142 32.75 7.94 0.63
CA TRP A 142 32.04 6.69 0.33
C TRP A 142 32.84 5.45 0.70
N GLY A 143 34.17 5.56 0.78
CA GLY A 143 35.05 4.46 1.17
C GLY A 143 34.75 3.87 2.55
N VAL A 144 34.05 4.60 3.42
CA VAL A 144 33.54 4.09 4.69
C VAL A 144 32.70 2.81 4.49
N LEU A 145 31.95 2.71 3.40
CA LEU A 145 31.12 1.53 3.09
C LEU A 145 31.92 0.29 2.67
N TRP A 146 33.22 0.45 2.40
CA TRP A 146 34.13 -0.64 2.02
C TRP A 146 35.07 -1.09 3.14
N LEU A 147 35.00 -0.46 4.31
CA LEU A 147 35.74 -0.92 5.48
C LEU A 147 35.27 -2.31 5.90
N SER A 148 36.15 -3.13 6.48
CA SER A 148 35.73 -4.33 7.22
C SER A 148 35.04 -3.94 8.54
N SER A 149 34.41 -4.90 9.23
CA SER A 149 33.85 -4.66 10.58
C SER A 149 34.89 -4.12 11.55
N GLU A 150 36.11 -4.67 11.52
CA GLU A 150 37.21 -4.29 12.42
C GLU A 150 37.68 -2.87 12.10
N GLN A 151 37.88 -2.57 10.81
CA GLN A 151 38.26 -1.23 10.35
C GLN A 151 37.19 -0.18 10.63
N LEU A 152 35.91 -0.54 10.51
CA LEU A 152 34.80 0.35 10.85
C LEU A 152 34.82 0.71 12.34
N PHE A 153 35.07 -0.26 13.22
CA PHE A 153 35.14 -0.02 14.66
C PHE A 153 36.32 0.88 15.00
N GLU A 154 37.49 0.63 14.41
CA GLU A 154 38.66 1.48 14.56
C GLU A 154 38.40 2.90 14.04
N PHE A 155 37.77 3.03 12.86
CA PHE A 155 37.38 4.31 12.27
C PHE A 155 36.48 5.14 13.21
N ILE A 156 35.52 4.51 13.88
CA ILE A 156 34.62 5.19 14.82
C ILE A 156 35.38 5.64 16.08
N LYS A 157 36.32 4.84 16.59
CA LYS A 157 37.12 5.15 17.79
C LYS A 157 38.20 6.20 17.54
N CYS A 158 38.83 6.17 16.37
CA CYS A 158 40.02 6.95 16.06
C CYS A 158 39.70 8.11 15.11
N GLU A 159 39.86 9.35 15.56
CA GLU A 159 39.61 10.55 14.74
C GLU A 159 40.58 10.71 13.57
N SER A 160 41.82 10.25 13.72
CA SER A 160 42.85 10.31 12.70
C SER A 160 42.83 9.13 11.73
N PHE A 161 41.83 8.24 11.80
CA PHE A 161 41.73 7.12 10.86
C PHE A 161 41.51 7.65 9.43
N CYS A 162 42.41 7.29 8.52
CA CYS A 162 42.30 7.64 7.11
C CYS A 162 41.54 6.55 6.35
N VAL A 163 40.46 6.95 5.68
CA VAL A 163 39.71 6.04 4.81
C VAL A 163 40.44 5.96 3.47
N ASP A 164 41.04 4.81 3.19
CA ASP A 164 41.66 4.51 1.90
C ASP A 164 40.76 3.57 1.09
N LEU A 165 40.08 4.12 0.09
CA LEU A 165 39.32 3.32 -0.86
C LEU A 165 40.29 2.77 -1.91
N LYS A 166 40.33 1.43 -2.05
CA LYS A 166 41.20 0.76 -3.01
C LYS A 166 41.01 1.38 -4.40
N SER A 167 42.14 1.71 -5.05
CA SER A 167 42.23 2.49 -6.30
C SER A 167 41.44 1.96 -7.51
N HIS A 168 40.88 0.74 -7.44
CA HIS A 168 40.09 0.13 -8.50
C HIS A 168 38.57 0.29 -8.33
N VAL A 169 38.09 0.85 -7.22
CA VAL A 169 36.65 1.07 -7.02
C VAL A 169 36.23 2.37 -7.71
N GLN A 170 35.51 2.24 -8.82
CA GLN A 170 34.86 3.37 -9.47
C GLN A 170 33.64 3.80 -8.65
N LEU A 171 33.59 5.06 -8.23
CA LEU A 171 32.43 5.60 -7.53
C LEU A 171 31.39 6.12 -8.52
N ASP A 172 30.20 5.54 -8.43
CA ASP A 172 29.00 5.98 -9.14
C ASP A 172 27.77 5.57 -8.30
N PRO A 173 26.57 6.12 -8.61
CA PRO A 173 25.37 5.81 -7.85
C PRO A 173 25.05 4.32 -7.75
N VAL A 174 25.26 3.53 -8.81
CA VAL A 174 24.95 2.10 -8.84
C VAL A 174 25.94 1.32 -7.98
N THR A 175 27.22 1.62 -8.09
CA THR A 175 28.26 0.95 -7.28
C THR A 175 28.05 1.18 -5.80
N VAL A 176 27.79 2.42 -5.38
CA VAL A 176 27.48 2.74 -3.98
C VAL A 176 26.17 2.09 -3.54
N LEU A 177 25.13 2.11 -4.37
CA LEU A 177 23.86 1.45 -4.07
C LEU A 177 24.02 -0.05 -3.85
N ASN A 178 24.77 -0.73 -4.71
CA ASN A 178 25.00 -2.18 -4.61
C ASN A 178 25.71 -2.53 -3.30
N GLN A 179 26.78 -1.80 -2.97
CA GLN A 179 27.48 -1.97 -1.69
C GLN A 179 26.55 -1.73 -0.50
N SER A 180 25.70 -0.69 -0.57
CA SER A 180 24.70 -0.39 0.46
C SER A 180 23.71 -1.54 0.66
N ASN A 181 23.25 -2.14 -0.45
CA ASN A 181 22.33 -3.28 -0.43
C ASN A 181 22.98 -4.55 0.10
N GLU A 182 24.23 -4.82 -0.26
CA GLU A 182 25.01 -5.94 0.27
C GLU A 182 25.15 -5.83 1.79
N LEU A 183 25.60 -4.68 2.29
CA LEU A 183 25.70 -4.41 3.73
C LEU A 183 24.35 -4.52 4.45
N ASN A 184 23.26 -4.05 3.83
CA ASN A 184 21.92 -4.12 4.39
C ASN A 184 21.35 -5.57 4.41
N SER A 185 21.85 -6.44 3.54
CA SER A 185 21.46 -7.86 3.47
C SER A 185 22.16 -8.75 4.50
N LEU A 186 23.23 -8.25 5.12
CA LEU A 186 23.95 -8.99 6.16
C LEU A 186 23.03 -9.31 7.34
N LYS A 187 23.20 -10.53 7.89
CA LYS A 187 22.43 -10.97 9.05
C LYS A 187 22.75 -10.09 10.27
N PRO A 188 21.75 -9.75 11.10
CA PRO A 188 22.01 -9.11 12.39
C PRO A 188 22.94 -9.97 13.25
N ILE A 189 23.88 -9.32 13.92
CA ILE A 189 24.85 -9.94 14.81
C ILE A 189 24.54 -9.60 16.28
N ASP A 190 25.01 -10.44 17.20
CA ASP A 190 24.84 -10.17 18.63
C ASP A 190 25.71 -8.99 19.06
N ALA A 191 25.18 -8.14 19.94
CA ALA A 191 25.90 -7.00 20.48
C ALA A 191 26.93 -7.47 21.54
N ASN A 192 28.09 -7.94 21.08
CA ASN A 192 29.21 -8.25 21.96
C ASN A 192 29.81 -6.98 22.59
N GLU A 193 30.75 -7.15 23.53
CA GLU A 193 31.37 -6.04 24.26
C GLU A 193 31.96 -4.97 23.34
N ALA A 194 32.66 -5.37 22.28
CA ALA A 194 33.24 -4.44 21.31
C ALA A 194 32.17 -3.62 20.57
N ILE A 195 31.06 -4.24 20.18
CA ILE A 195 29.95 -3.57 19.50
C ILE A 195 29.22 -2.62 20.46
N ILE A 196 29.01 -3.04 21.72
CA ILE A 196 28.38 -2.19 22.74
C ILE A 196 29.22 -0.93 22.99
N GLU A 197 30.55 -1.06 23.05
CA GLU A 197 31.45 0.08 23.19
C GLU A 197 31.30 1.06 22.01
N ILE A 198 31.28 0.55 20.77
CA ILE A 198 31.06 1.35 19.57
C ILE A 198 29.69 2.04 19.61
N ILE A 199 28.63 1.32 19.97
CA ILE A 199 27.29 1.88 20.09
C ILE A 199 27.27 2.99 21.14
N GLY A 200 27.94 2.82 22.28
CA GLY A 200 28.04 3.85 23.31
C GLY A 200 28.72 5.13 22.81
N ILE A 201 29.69 5.03 21.91
CA ILE A 201 30.29 6.20 21.24
C ILE A 201 29.27 6.87 20.31
N LEU A 202 28.56 6.08 19.51
CA LEU A 202 27.57 6.59 18.55
C LEU A 202 26.38 7.25 19.25
N GLU A 203 25.86 6.66 20.32
CA GLU A 203 24.73 7.22 21.09
C GLU A 203 25.10 8.53 21.79
N LYS A 204 26.35 8.68 22.27
CA LYS A 204 26.84 9.97 22.77
C LYS A 204 26.86 11.04 21.67
N LYS A 205 27.19 10.65 20.44
CA LYS A 205 27.28 11.58 19.30
C LYS A 205 25.92 11.85 18.64
N PHE A 206 25.03 10.87 18.67
CA PHE A 206 23.72 10.87 18.04
C PHE A 206 22.65 10.44 19.06
N THR A 207 22.42 11.29 20.07
CA THR A 207 21.62 10.99 21.28
C THR A 207 20.16 10.60 21.05
N ALA A 208 19.62 10.82 19.86
CA ALA A 208 18.25 10.48 19.51
C ALA A 208 18.10 9.08 18.86
N GLU A 209 19.20 8.35 18.64
CA GLU A 209 19.20 7.11 17.87
C GLU A 209 19.41 5.87 18.75
N ASN A 210 18.78 4.76 18.38
CA ASN A 210 18.99 3.46 19.03
C ASN A 210 19.46 2.42 18.00
N TYR A 211 20.64 1.84 18.24
CA TYR A 211 21.30 0.95 17.31
C TYR A 211 20.94 -0.53 17.52
N VAL A 212 20.45 -0.90 18.70
CA VAL A 212 20.10 -2.28 19.07
C VAL A 212 18.62 -2.56 18.76
N GLU A 213 18.34 -3.72 18.19
CA GLU A 213 16.96 -4.19 17.99
C GLU A 213 16.37 -4.74 19.29
N SER A 214 15.05 -4.84 19.38
CA SER A 214 14.36 -5.43 20.55
C SER A 214 14.77 -6.89 20.82
N SER A 215 15.37 -7.56 19.84
CA SER A 215 15.96 -8.90 19.94
C SER A 215 17.34 -8.93 20.61
N GLY A 216 17.93 -7.78 20.93
CA GLY A 216 19.32 -7.67 21.41
C GLY A 216 20.38 -7.70 20.31
N LYS A 217 19.98 -7.79 19.03
CA LYS A 217 20.88 -7.85 17.87
C LYS A 217 21.09 -6.49 17.22
N VAL A 218 22.15 -6.37 16.44
CA VAL A 218 22.52 -5.15 15.71
C VAL A 218 22.69 -5.46 14.23
N LYS A 219 22.13 -4.61 13.38
CA LYS A 219 22.41 -4.63 11.94
C LYS A 219 23.63 -3.75 11.65
N LEU A 220 24.67 -4.33 11.04
CA LEU A 220 25.92 -3.62 10.75
C LEU A 220 25.71 -2.36 9.90
N ILE A 221 24.78 -2.37 8.94
CA ILE A 221 24.45 -1.18 8.13
C ILE A 221 24.09 0.05 8.97
N ARG A 222 23.58 -0.12 10.20
CA ARG A 222 23.31 1.02 11.10
C ARG A 222 24.59 1.73 11.53
N LEU A 223 25.65 0.94 11.78
CA LEU A 223 26.96 1.46 12.18
C LEU A 223 27.66 2.13 10.99
N TYR A 224 27.62 1.51 9.80
CA TYR A 224 28.11 2.15 8.56
C TYR A 224 27.39 3.46 8.25
N ALA A 225 26.07 3.50 8.41
CA ALA A 225 25.30 4.71 8.20
C ALA A 225 25.70 5.82 9.19
N ALA A 226 25.86 5.50 10.47
CA ALA A 226 26.37 6.46 11.46
C ALA A 226 27.81 6.92 11.15
N ALA A 227 28.66 6.01 10.69
CA ALA A 227 30.03 6.29 10.29
C ALA A 227 30.11 7.25 9.09
N LEU A 228 29.21 7.14 8.10
CA LEU A 228 29.09 8.13 7.02
C LEU A 228 28.81 9.53 7.56
N TYR A 229 27.95 9.67 8.57
CA TYR A 229 27.70 10.96 9.21
C TYR A 229 28.93 11.46 9.97
N ILE A 230 29.69 10.59 10.65
CA ILE A 230 30.97 10.95 11.28
C ILE A 230 31.93 11.48 10.21
N GLN A 231 32.06 10.76 9.09
CA GLN A 231 32.97 11.12 8.01
C GLN A 231 32.56 12.42 7.32
N PHE A 232 31.25 12.66 7.15
CA PHE A 232 30.75 13.95 6.67
C PHE A 232 31.29 15.11 7.51
N TYR A 233 31.19 15.02 8.84
CA TYR A 233 31.68 16.09 9.72
C TYR A 233 33.21 16.20 9.70
N ARG A 234 33.94 15.08 9.68
CA ARG A 234 35.41 15.10 9.58
C ARG A 234 35.85 15.80 8.28
N LEU A 235 35.28 15.43 7.15
CA LEU A 235 35.62 16.00 5.84
C LEU A 235 35.16 17.45 5.69
N SER A 236 34.08 17.87 6.36
CA SER A 236 33.61 19.26 6.35
C SER A 236 34.61 20.28 6.90
N THR A 237 35.65 19.82 7.62
CA THR A 237 36.75 20.67 8.08
C THR A 237 37.76 21.01 6.98
N ARG A 238 37.79 20.22 5.89
CA ARG A 238 38.77 20.30 4.79
C ARG A 238 38.14 20.58 3.42
N PHE A 239 36.88 20.18 3.24
CA PHE A 239 36.17 20.25 1.96
C PHE A 239 34.79 20.89 2.12
N ASN A 240 34.28 21.46 1.03
CA ASN A 240 32.86 21.79 0.94
C ASN A 240 32.06 20.50 0.69
N MET A 241 31.21 20.13 1.65
CA MET A 241 30.40 18.91 1.63
C MET A 241 28.92 19.16 1.25
N ASP A 242 28.57 20.35 0.75
CA ASP A 242 27.18 20.70 0.42
C ASP A 242 26.55 19.74 -0.60
N GLU A 243 27.33 19.28 -1.57
CA GLU A 243 26.89 18.33 -2.60
C GLU A 243 26.78 16.89 -2.09
N ALA A 244 27.11 16.59 -0.83
CA ALA A 244 27.02 15.25 -0.25
C ALA A 244 25.73 14.99 0.54
N CYS A 245 24.88 16.01 0.70
CA CYS A 245 23.70 15.91 1.56
C CYS A 245 22.56 16.82 1.11
N ASN A 246 21.36 16.53 1.61
CA ASN A 246 20.29 17.50 1.70
C ASN A 246 20.38 18.22 3.06
N ARG A 247 20.21 19.55 3.06
CA ARG A 247 20.08 20.34 4.29
C ARG A 247 18.63 20.77 4.52
N ARG A 248 18.14 20.68 5.76
CA ARG A 248 16.87 21.29 6.19
C ARG A 248 17.09 22.05 7.50
N GLY A 249 17.25 23.36 7.40
CA GLY A 249 17.72 24.17 8.52
C GLY A 249 19.11 23.69 8.99
N PRO A 250 19.33 23.47 10.30
CA PRO A 250 20.61 22.99 10.82
C PRO A 250 20.85 21.49 10.57
N ASN A 251 19.85 20.75 10.09
CA ASN A 251 19.93 19.30 9.97
C ASN A 251 20.51 18.86 8.62
N VAL A 252 21.50 17.97 8.69
CA VAL A 252 22.15 17.31 7.56
C VAL A 252 21.50 15.94 7.31
N TYR A 253 21.22 15.64 6.04
CA TYR A 253 20.68 14.36 5.59
C TYR A 253 21.54 13.81 4.46
N VAL A 254 22.38 12.81 4.76
CA VAL A 254 23.17 12.12 3.74
C VAL A 254 22.23 11.38 2.80
N TYR A 255 22.45 11.48 1.49
CA TYR A 255 21.55 10.90 0.49
C TYR A 255 21.32 9.41 0.69
N GLY A 256 20.06 9.00 0.92
CA GLY A 256 19.70 7.60 1.15
C GLY A 256 20.03 7.03 2.52
N TYR A 257 20.60 7.82 3.43
CA TYR A 257 21.01 7.36 4.77
C TYR A 257 20.37 8.20 5.87
N SER A 258 19.92 7.53 6.93
CA SER A 258 19.70 8.13 8.24
C SER A 258 20.91 7.80 9.14
N LYS A 259 21.03 8.45 10.29
CA LYS A 259 22.07 8.11 11.29
C LYS A 259 21.91 6.69 11.86
N ARG A 260 20.78 6.03 11.58
CA ARG A 260 20.40 4.69 12.06
C ARG A 260 20.32 3.65 10.94
N GLY A 261 20.65 3.99 9.70
CA GLY A 261 20.68 3.00 8.62
C GLY A 261 20.43 3.53 7.22
N PHE A 262 20.45 2.61 6.27
CA PHE A 262 20.11 2.84 4.88
C PHE A 262 18.60 2.86 4.67
N ASN A 263 18.09 3.89 4.01
CA ASN A 263 16.65 4.11 3.82
C ASN A 263 16.06 3.30 2.64
N GLY A 264 16.92 2.63 1.86
CA GLY A 264 16.53 1.79 0.74
C GLY A 264 16.87 2.41 -0.62
N SER A 265 16.83 1.57 -1.65
CA SER A 265 17.29 1.91 -3.01
C SER A 265 16.58 3.12 -3.59
N ARG A 266 15.26 3.25 -3.41
CA ARG A 266 14.48 4.42 -3.86
C ARG A 266 14.99 5.71 -3.24
N ASP A 267 15.15 5.74 -1.92
CA ASP A 267 15.49 6.97 -1.18
C ASP A 267 16.92 7.43 -1.43
N PHE A 268 17.80 6.51 -1.82
CA PHE A 268 19.12 6.82 -2.35
C PHE A 268 19.06 7.29 -3.81
N MET A 269 18.48 6.49 -4.70
CA MET A 269 18.54 6.73 -6.16
C MET A 269 17.77 7.96 -6.60
N LYS A 270 16.70 8.37 -5.90
CA LYS A 270 15.93 9.57 -6.28
C LYS A 270 16.75 10.86 -6.35
N ASN A 271 17.89 10.91 -5.67
CA ASN A 271 18.80 12.06 -5.71
C ASN A 271 19.72 12.02 -6.95
N PHE A 272 19.87 10.84 -7.57
CA PHE A 272 20.84 10.58 -8.64
C PHE A 272 20.17 10.08 -9.92
N ILE A 273 18.90 10.42 -10.12
CA ILE A 273 18.14 10.12 -11.34
C ILE A 273 17.54 11.40 -11.94
N THR A 274 17.17 11.36 -13.22
CA THR A 274 16.47 12.45 -13.89
C THR A 274 14.94 12.36 -13.78
N GLY A 275 14.40 11.17 -13.47
CA GLY A 275 12.98 10.96 -13.24
C GLY A 275 12.61 11.03 -11.77
N ASP A 276 11.36 10.66 -11.48
CA ASP A 276 10.84 10.57 -10.12
C ASP A 276 10.94 9.14 -9.56
N GLU A 277 10.60 9.01 -8.28
CA GLU A 277 10.35 7.72 -7.65
C GLU A 277 9.30 6.91 -8.45
N LYS A 278 9.55 5.62 -8.66
CA LYS A 278 8.65 4.78 -9.47
C LYS A 278 7.32 4.58 -8.77
N ARG A 279 6.22 5.07 -9.34
CA ARG A 279 4.86 4.85 -8.81
C ARG A 279 4.43 3.39 -8.96
N ILE A 280 3.76 2.87 -7.94
CA ILE A 280 3.07 1.58 -7.95
C ILE A 280 1.67 1.80 -8.50
N TRP A 281 1.46 1.40 -9.75
CA TRP A 281 0.18 1.60 -10.44
C TRP A 281 -0.95 0.69 -9.97
N GLY A 282 -0.62 -0.39 -9.26
CA GLY A 282 -1.56 -1.42 -8.88
C GLY A 282 -0.87 -2.73 -8.54
N ASN A 283 -1.68 -3.75 -8.29
CA ASN A 283 -1.23 -5.10 -7.99
C ASN A 283 -2.33 -6.10 -8.36
N PRO A 284 -1.99 -7.39 -8.56
CA PRO A 284 -2.99 -8.43 -8.57
C PRO A 284 -3.71 -8.48 -7.21
N TYR A 285 -5.04 -8.63 -7.24
CA TYR A 285 -5.84 -8.84 -6.04
C TYR A 285 -5.80 -10.31 -5.65
N LEU A 286 -4.90 -10.63 -4.72
CA LEU A 286 -4.76 -11.96 -4.15
C LEU A 286 -4.25 -11.86 -2.70
N LEU A 287 -4.63 -12.83 -1.89
CA LEU A 287 -4.14 -13.03 -0.53
C LEU A 287 -3.59 -14.46 -0.42
N LYS A 288 -2.33 -14.59 -0.04
CA LYS A 288 -1.71 -15.86 0.31
C LYS A 288 -1.73 -16.04 1.82
N GLU A 289 -2.30 -17.14 2.28
CA GLU A 289 -2.41 -17.48 3.70
C GLU A 289 -1.81 -18.88 3.92
N LYS A 290 -1.05 -19.06 5.00
CA LYS A 290 -0.64 -20.39 5.47
C LYS A 290 -1.61 -20.87 6.54
N ARG A 291 -2.30 -21.97 6.28
CA ARG A 291 -3.22 -22.65 7.21
C ARG A 291 -2.61 -23.95 7.72
N SER A 292 -2.76 -24.19 9.02
CA SER A 292 -2.31 -25.45 9.63
C SER A 292 -3.06 -26.63 9.00
N GLY A 293 -2.36 -27.67 8.57
CA GLY A 293 -2.93 -28.85 7.91
C GLY A 293 -3.20 -28.71 6.41
N GLU A 294 -3.45 -27.50 5.89
CA GLU A 294 -3.77 -27.26 4.46
C GLU A 294 -2.60 -26.67 3.66
N GLY A 295 -1.59 -26.09 4.32
CA GLY A 295 -0.45 -25.46 3.65
C GLY A 295 -0.74 -24.02 3.20
N GLU A 296 -0.13 -23.59 2.08
CA GLU A 296 -0.37 -22.26 1.51
C GLU A 296 -1.62 -22.28 0.62
N ILE A 297 -2.61 -21.47 0.98
CA ILE A 297 -3.81 -21.24 0.19
C ILE A 297 -3.75 -19.85 -0.45
N THR A 298 -4.39 -19.71 -1.61
CA THR A 298 -4.51 -18.42 -2.32
C THR A 298 -5.97 -18.04 -2.46
N LEU A 299 -6.35 -16.92 -1.87
CA LEU A 299 -7.67 -16.30 -1.99
C LEU A 299 -7.62 -15.21 -3.07
N LEU A 300 -8.60 -15.23 -3.97
CA LEU A 300 -8.68 -14.35 -5.15
C LEU A 300 -10.00 -13.56 -5.15
N LEU A 301 -10.20 -12.67 -6.13
CA LEU A 301 -11.47 -11.98 -6.31
C LEU A 301 -12.57 -12.97 -6.65
N THR A 302 -13.73 -12.85 -5.99
CA THR A 302 -14.92 -13.65 -6.27
C THR A 302 -15.81 -12.92 -7.26
N LYS A 303 -16.21 -13.60 -8.33
CA LYS A 303 -17.14 -13.11 -9.34
C LYS A 303 -18.35 -14.05 -9.41
N ALA A 304 -19.54 -13.45 -9.45
CA ALA A 304 -20.79 -14.20 -9.42
C ALA A 304 -21.71 -13.83 -10.59
N ASN A 305 -22.50 -14.82 -10.98
CA ASN A 305 -23.57 -14.73 -11.96
C ASN A 305 -24.83 -15.33 -11.31
N GLY A 306 -26.01 -14.84 -11.69
CA GLY A 306 -27.23 -15.36 -11.11
C GLY A 306 -28.47 -14.54 -11.37
N THR A 307 -29.48 -14.85 -10.58
CA THR A 307 -30.78 -14.19 -10.57
C THR A 307 -31.09 -13.73 -9.16
N LEU A 308 -31.43 -12.46 -9.01
CA LEU A 308 -31.90 -11.86 -7.78
C LEU A 308 -33.41 -11.65 -7.88
N ASN A 309 -34.16 -12.38 -7.06
CA ASN A 309 -35.60 -12.19 -6.91
C ASN A 309 -35.85 -11.24 -5.73
N ILE A 310 -36.41 -10.07 -5.99
CA ILE A 310 -36.86 -9.14 -4.96
C ILE A 310 -38.36 -9.33 -4.78
N LEU A 311 -38.78 -9.61 -3.55
CA LEU A 311 -40.16 -9.88 -3.17
C LEU A 311 -40.66 -8.71 -2.34
N LEU A 312 -41.78 -8.12 -2.76
CA LEU A 312 -42.45 -7.04 -2.05
C LEU A 312 -43.85 -7.52 -1.68
N ASP A 313 -44.08 -7.72 -0.40
CA ASP A 313 -45.38 -8.04 0.16
C ASP A 313 -46.17 -6.73 0.35
N VAL A 314 -46.85 -6.29 -0.71
CA VAL A 314 -47.57 -5.02 -0.77
C VAL A 314 -48.90 -5.21 -1.51
N PRO A 315 -49.92 -4.36 -1.24
CA PRO A 315 -51.17 -4.38 -1.99
C PRO A 315 -50.97 -4.17 -3.50
N GLU A 316 -51.90 -4.67 -4.29
CA GLU A 316 -51.86 -4.59 -5.76
C GLU A 316 -51.75 -3.15 -6.28
N GLU A 317 -52.46 -2.20 -5.66
CA GLU A 317 -52.36 -0.77 -6.01
C GLU A 317 -50.95 -0.22 -5.81
N THR A 318 -50.30 -0.54 -4.68
CA THR A 318 -48.91 -0.15 -4.39
C THR A 318 -47.95 -0.83 -5.37
N ALA A 319 -48.17 -2.10 -5.71
CA ALA A 319 -47.37 -2.81 -6.70
C ALA A 319 -47.45 -2.16 -8.09
N ALA A 320 -48.66 -1.78 -8.53
CA ALA A 320 -48.89 -1.07 -9.78
C ALA A 320 -48.24 0.32 -9.78
N GLN A 321 -48.30 1.05 -8.65
CA GLN A 321 -47.61 2.33 -8.49
C GLN A 321 -46.09 2.17 -8.66
N ILE A 322 -45.48 1.15 -8.04
CA ILE A 322 -44.05 0.87 -8.17
C ILE A 322 -43.69 0.54 -9.61
N GLN A 323 -44.48 -0.31 -10.28
CA GLN A 323 -44.25 -0.64 -11.69
C GLN A 323 -44.28 0.61 -12.58
N ASN A 324 -45.31 1.46 -12.42
CA ASN A 324 -45.43 2.71 -13.18
C ASN A 324 -44.23 3.64 -12.94
N LEU A 325 -43.73 3.73 -11.71
CA LEU A 325 -42.52 4.52 -11.40
C LEU A 325 -41.27 3.96 -12.10
N ILE A 326 -41.12 2.63 -12.16
CA ILE A 326 -39.99 1.98 -12.84
C ILE A 326 -40.05 2.23 -14.36
N GLU A 327 -41.24 2.04 -14.95
CA GLU A 327 -41.46 2.26 -16.39
C GLU A 327 -41.23 3.73 -16.77
N ALA A 328 -41.73 4.66 -15.97
CA ALA A 328 -41.53 6.09 -16.18
C ALA A 328 -40.06 6.51 -16.02
N ALA A 329 -39.31 5.88 -15.11
CA ALA A 329 -37.89 6.17 -14.92
C ALA A 329 -37.00 5.62 -16.05
N GLY A 330 -37.45 4.60 -16.78
CA GLY A 330 -36.79 4.09 -18.00
C GLY A 330 -35.40 3.48 -17.76
N VAL A 331 -35.16 2.88 -16.60
CA VAL A 331 -33.85 2.33 -16.22
C VAL A 331 -33.67 0.92 -16.79
N SER A 332 -32.75 0.77 -17.75
CA SER A 332 -32.62 -0.46 -18.54
C SER A 332 -31.51 -1.42 -18.08
N SER A 333 -30.30 -0.91 -17.83
CA SER A 333 -29.15 -1.71 -17.36
C SER A 333 -28.36 -0.99 -16.28
N PHE A 334 -27.81 -1.77 -15.34
CA PHE A 334 -27.08 -1.27 -14.18
C PHE A 334 -26.07 -2.31 -13.65
N TYR A 335 -25.25 -1.92 -12.67
CA TYR A 335 -24.37 -2.85 -11.96
C TYR A 335 -25.04 -3.42 -10.71
N LEU A 336 -24.81 -4.69 -10.41
CA LEU A 336 -25.20 -5.30 -9.14
C LEU A 336 -24.02 -5.29 -8.17
N GLY A 337 -24.07 -4.42 -7.16
CA GLY A 337 -22.97 -4.23 -6.22
C GLY A 337 -21.79 -3.48 -6.85
N LYS A 338 -20.83 -4.22 -7.46
CA LYS A 338 -19.64 -3.64 -8.09
C LYS A 338 -19.35 -4.30 -9.44
N LYS A 339 -19.26 -3.49 -10.50
CA LYS A 339 -19.05 -3.92 -11.90
C LYS A 339 -20.06 -5.02 -12.31
N GLY A 340 -19.84 -5.65 -13.45
CA GLY A 340 -20.75 -6.65 -14.02
C GLY A 340 -21.82 -6.03 -14.92
N LEU A 341 -22.91 -6.77 -15.18
CA LEU A 341 -24.08 -6.29 -15.88
C LEU A 341 -25.31 -6.87 -15.18
N ALA A 342 -26.31 -6.06 -14.93
CA ALA A 342 -27.60 -6.49 -14.41
C ALA A 342 -28.74 -5.76 -15.13
N TYR A 343 -29.88 -6.45 -15.26
CA TYR A 343 -31.09 -5.91 -15.87
C TYR A 343 -32.33 -6.56 -15.25
N VAL A 344 -33.46 -5.86 -15.31
CA VAL A 344 -34.75 -6.43 -14.91
C VAL A 344 -35.21 -7.37 -16.00
N GLU A 345 -35.38 -8.65 -15.67
CA GLU A 345 -35.90 -9.65 -16.60
C GLU A 345 -37.43 -9.63 -16.62
N THR A 346 -38.06 -9.65 -15.45
CA THR A 346 -39.52 -9.66 -15.34
C THR A 346 -40.00 -8.95 -14.06
N ILE A 347 -41.17 -8.34 -14.16
CA ILE A 347 -41.95 -7.81 -13.04
C ILE A 347 -43.28 -8.56 -13.01
N ARG A 348 -43.66 -9.07 -11.84
CA ARG A 348 -44.97 -9.70 -11.59
C ARG A 348 -45.65 -8.98 -10.45
N LEU A 349 -46.90 -8.54 -10.64
CA LEU A 349 -47.68 -7.86 -9.61
C LEU A 349 -48.06 -8.82 -8.47
#